data_AF-A0A2E5V9P9-F1
#
_entry.id   AF-A0A2E5V9P9-F1
#
_cell.length_a   1.000
_cell.length_b   1.000
_cell.length_c   1.000
_cell.angle_alpha   90.00
_cell.angle_beta   90.00
_cell.angle_gamma   90.00
#
_symmetry.space_group_name_H-M   'P 1'
#
loop_
_entity.id
_entity.type
_entity.pdbx_description
1 polymer ?
#
loop_
_entity_poly.entity_id
_entity_poly.type
_entity_poly.pdbx_seq_one_letter_code
_entity_poly.pdbx_strand_id
1 'polypeptide(L)' 'MSSSIGRNQICPCGSNKKYKKCCALRKNQMSLSMKLSVIAISIVLLGGLVIFLSSLDDIETSFESAAPGRVWSEEHGHWH' A
#
# COMPACT_ATOMS: atom_id res chain seq x y z
N MET A 1 28.36 -37.78 -13.14
CA MET A 1 26.96 -37.58 -13.56
C MET A 1 26.35 -36.52 -12.67
N SER A 2 25.98 -35.36 -13.23
CA SER A 2 25.30 -34.31 -12.48
C SER A 2 23.81 -34.64 -12.42
N SER A 3 23.37 -35.23 -11.32
CA SER A 3 21.96 -35.53 -11.08
C SER A 3 21.25 -34.22 -10.76
N SER A 4 20.81 -33.51 -11.80
CA SER A 4 19.96 -32.33 -11.65
C SER A 4 18.60 -32.78 -11.11
N ILE A 5 18.45 -32.74 -9.79
CA ILE A 5 17.20 -33.06 -9.11
C ILE A 5 16.10 -32.14 -9.66
N GLY A 6 14.99 -32.72 -10.14
CA GLY A 6 13.91 -31.95 -10.74
C GLY A 6 13.28 -30.99 -9.74
N ARG A 7 12.96 -29.75 -10.16
CA ARG A 7 12.40 -28.71 -9.28
C ARG A 7 11.16 -29.16 -8.48
N ASN A 8 10.32 -30.02 -9.05
CA ASN A 8 9.11 -30.52 -8.39
C ASN A 8 9.31 -31.82 -7.59
N GLN A 9 10.49 -32.44 -7.63
CA GLN A 9 10.79 -33.69 -6.91
C GLN A 9 10.93 -33.47 -5.40
N ILE A 10 10.78 -34.53 -4.60
CA ILE A 10 11.03 -34.47 -3.15
C ILE A 10 12.49 -34.07 -2.89
N CYS A 11 12.72 -33.18 -1.93
CA CYS A 11 14.05 -32.75 -1.55
C CYS A 11 14.85 -33.90 -0.92
N PRO A 12 16.07 -34.21 -1.38
CA PRO A 12 16.93 -35.25 -0.79
C PRO A 12 17.44 -34.89 0.62
N CYS A 13 17.15 -33.67 1.09
CA CYS A 13 17.49 -33.17 2.42
C CYS A 13 16.62 -33.74 3.56
N GLY A 14 15.71 -34.68 3.26
CA GLY A 14 14.85 -35.32 4.27
C GLY A 14 13.67 -34.46 4.75
N SER A 15 13.41 -33.30 4.14
CA SER A 15 12.36 -32.38 4.58
C SER A 15 10.94 -32.73 4.11
N ASN A 16 10.79 -33.76 3.27
CA ASN A 16 9.53 -34.13 2.58
C ASN A 16 8.86 -33.00 1.77
N LYS A 17 9.55 -31.88 1.52
CA LYS A 17 9.06 -30.75 0.70
C LYS A 17 9.59 -30.88 -0.73
N LYS A 18 8.85 -30.34 -1.72
CA LYS A 18 9.36 -30.21 -3.10
C LYS A 18 10.68 -29.44 -3.12
N TYR A 19 11.63 -29.83 -3.97
CA TYR A 19 12.98 -29.24 -4.04
C TYR A 19 12.93 -27.72 -4.24
N LYS A 20 12.04 -27.25 -5.14
CA LYS A 20 11.73 -25.82 -5.38
C LYS A 20 11.13 -25.07 -4.19
N LYS A 21 10.75 -25.76 -3.11
CA LYS A 21 10.20 -25.19 -1.87
C LYS A 21 11.12 -25.43 -0.66
N CYS A 22 12.28 -26.05 -0.86
CA CYS A 22 13.22 -26.39 0.21
C CYS A 22 14.62 -25.87 -0.11
N CYS A 23 15.56 -26.74 -0.51
CA CYS A 23 16.95 -26.35 -0.75
C CYS A 23 17.11 -25.33 -1.89
N ALA A 24 16.22 -25.33 -2.89
CA ALA A 24 16.25 -24.34 -3.97
C ALA A 24 15.76 -22.94 -3.53
N LEU A 25 14.98 -22.84 -2.44
CA LEU A 25 14.56 -21.55 -1.85
C LEU A 25 15.46 -21.08 -0.72
N ARG A 26 16.64 -21.69 -0.49
CA ARG A 26 17.59 -21.23 0.53
C ARG A 26 17.91 -19.73 0.41
N LYS A 27 17.63 -19.09 -0.74
CA LYS A 27 17.79 -17.65 -0.99
C LYS A 27 16.51 -16.86 -1.32
N ASN A 28 15.31 -17.37 -1.05
CA ASN A 28 14.06 -16.60 -1.26
C ASN A 28 13.27 -16.38 0.05
N GLN A 29 13.98 -16.30 1.17
CA GLN A 29 13.48 -15.59 2.33
C GLN A 29 13.77 -14.11 2.05
N MET A 30 12.73 -13.30 1.85
CA MET A 30 12.88 -11.83 1.87
C MET A 30 13.75 -11.50 3.06
N SER A 31 14.92 -10.88 2.82
CA SER A 31 15.82 -10.50 3.90
C SER A 31 15.03 -9.70 4.93
N LEU A 32 15.43 -9.76 6.20
CA LEU A 32 14.73 -9.02 7.26
C LEU A 32 14.57 -7.54 6.86
N SER A 33 15.61 -6.96 6.25
CA SER A 33 15.60 -5.61 5.67
C SER A 33 14.53 -5.42 4.58
N MET A 34 14.34 -6.39 3.68
CA MET A 34 13.30 -6.34 2.65
C MET A 34 11.89 -6.42 3.27
N LYS A 35 11.68 -7.28 4.28
CA LYS A 35 10.40 -7.34 5.01
C LYS A 35 10.09 -6.02 5.72
N LEU A 36 11.07 -5.44 6.41
CA LEU A 36 10.93 -4.14 7.08
C LEU A 36 10.66 -3.02 6.07
N SER A 37 11.34 -3.03 4.92
CA SER A 37 11.09 -2.02 3.86
C SER A 37 9.68 -2.10 3.29
N VAL A 38 9.16 -3.31 3.05
CA VAL A 38 7.80 -3.50 2.54
C VAL A 38 6.76 -3.05 3.57
N ILE A 39 6.98 -3.35 4.86
CA ILE A 39 6.11 -2.89 5.93
C ILE A 39 6.13 -1.36 6.01
N ALA A 40 7.31 -0.73 6.00
CA ALA A 40 7.44 0.73 6.06
C ALA A 40 6.73 1.42 4.87
N ILE A 41 6.92 0.92 3.65
CA ILE A 41 6.25 1.45 2.45
C ILE A 41 4.73 1.30 2.57
N SER A 42 4.24 0.17 3.06
CA SER A 42 2.80 -0.04 3.26
C SER A 42 2.20 0.96 4.25
N ILE A 43 2.92 1.26 5.34
CA ILE A 43 2.47 2.22 6.37
C ILE A 43 2.46 3.65 5.79
N VAL A 44 3.47 4.03 5.00
CA VAL A 44 3.52 5.36 4.37
C VAL A 44 2.39 5.53 3.36
N LEU A 45 2.11 4.52 2.54
CA LEU A 45 1.03 4.57 1.55
C LEU A 45 -0.35 4.61 2.22
N LEU A 46 -0.59 3.75 3.21
CA LEU A 46 -1.85 3.74 3.95
C LEU A 46 -2.04 5.00 4.78
N GLY A 47 -1.00 5.45 5.49
CA GLY A 47 -1.02 6.68 6.27
C GLY A 47 -1.23 7.91 5.37
N GLY A 48 -0.53 7.98 4.25
CA GLY A 48 -0.71 9.03 3.24
C GLY A 48 -2.12 9.03 2.64
N LEU A 49 -2.69 7.86 2.36
CA LEU A 49 -4.08 7.74 1.89
C LEU A 49 -5.07 8.24 2.95
N VAL A 50 -4.89 7.90 4.22
CA VAL A 50 -5.76 8.39 5.30
C VAL A 50 -5.68 9.91 5.42
N ILE A 51 -4.47 10.49 5.44
CA ILE A 51 -4.29 11.95 5.50
C ILE A 51 -4.95 12.62 4.29
N PHE A 52 -4.74 12.07 3.09
CA PHE A 52 -5.34 12.59 1.86
C PHE A 52 -6.87 12.56 1.91
N LEU A 53 -7.46 11.44 2.35
CA LEU A 53 -8.91 11.30 2.49
C LEU A 53 -9.48 12.28 3.53
N SER A 54 -8.78 12.52 4.64
CA SER A 54 -9.17 13.55 5.61
C SER A 54 -9.16 14.96 5.00
N SER A 55 -8.21 15.27 4.13
CA SER A 55 -8.16 16.57 3.45
C SER A 55 -9.21 16.74 2.35
N LEU A 56 -9.89 15.68 1.90
CA LEU A 56 -10.97 15.81 0.92
C LEU A 56 -12.27 16.34 1.55
N ASP A 57 -12.51 16.12 2.84
CA ASP A 57 -13.68 16.66 3.57
C ASP A 57 -13.64 18.20 3.63
N ASP A 58 -12.45 18.77 3.79
CA ASP A 58 -12.25 20.23 3.75
C ASP A 58 -12.58 20.83 2.37
N ILE A 59 -12.48 20.05 1.29
CA ILE A 59 -12.71 20.55 -0.08
C ILE A 59 -14.20 20.79 -0.33
N GLU A 60 -15.09 19.96 0.24
CA GLU A 60 -16.54 20.12 0.09
C GLU A 60 -17.06 21.36 0.84
N THR A 61 -16.42 21.73 1.95
CA THR A 61 -16.80 22.91 2.75
C THR A 61 -16.50 24.24 2.04
N SER A 62 -15.64 24.24 1.02
CA SER A 62 -15.29 25.46 0.26
C SER A 62 -16.31 25.88 -0.80
N PHE A 63 -17.21 24.96 -1.20
CA PHE A 63 -18.28 25.29 -2.16
C PHE A 63 -19.58 25.73 -1.47
N GLU A 64 -19.76 25.39 -0.19
CA GLU A 64 -20.94 25.74 0.61
C GLU A 64 -20.59 26.65 1.81
N SER A 65 -19.70 27.61 1.61
CA SER A 65 -19.40 28.66 2.59
C SER A 65 -19.62 30.07 2.04
N ALA A 66 -20.73 30.28 1.33
CA ALA A 66 -21.49 31.50 1.63
C ALA A 66 -21.99 31.32 3.07
N ALA A 67 -21.30 31.94 4.04
CA ALA A 67 -21.62 31.84 5.45
C ALA A 67 -23.14 31.87 5.69
N PRO A 68 -23.70 31.02 6.57
CA PRO A 68 -25.14 30.89 6.74
C PRO A 68 -25.75 32.26 7.03
N GLY A 69 -26.52 32.78 6.07
CA GLY A 69 -27.16 34.10 6.15
C GLY A 69 -26.67 35.14 5.14
N ARG A 70 -25.68 34.84 4.30
CA ARG A 70 -25.29 35.75 3.21
C ARG A 70 -26.00 35.47 1.90
N VAL A 71 -26.59 36.50 1.29
CA VAL A 71 -27.32 36.41 0.03
C VAL A 71 -26.57 37.21 -1.04
N TRP A 72 -26.25 36.58 -2.17
CA TRP A 72 -25.63 37.26 -3.30
C TRP A 72 -26.62 38.27 -3.90
N SER A 73 -26.20 39.53 -4.02
CA SER A 73 -26.99 40.55 -4.70
C SER A 73 -26.40 40.82 -6.09
N GLU A 74 -27.09 40.37 -7.14
CA GLU A 74 -26.69 40.57 -8.54
C GLU A 74 -26.53 42.06 -8.90
N GLU A 75 -27.29 42.94 -8.25
CA GLU A 75 -27.23 44.39 -8.42
C GLU A 75 -25.92 45.03 -7.94
N HIS A 76 -25.25 44.42 -6.96
CA HIS A 76 -24.08 45.02 -6.31
C HIS A 76 -22.81 44.18 -6.40
N GLY A 77 -22.86 42.98 -7.01
CA GLY A 77 -21.68 42.17 -7.29
C GLY A 77 -20.86 41.78 -6.05
N HIS A 78 -21.44 41.84 -4.86
CA HIS A 78 -20.81 41.43 -3.60
C HIS A 78 -21.80 40.70 -2.69
N TRP A 79 -21.23 40.01 -1.69
CA TRP A 79 -21.97 39.30 -0.65
C TRP A 79 -22.33 40.25 0.49
N HIS A 80 -23.57 40.22 0.94
CA HIS A 80 -24.03 40.82 2.19
C HIS A 80 -24.14 39.76 3.26
#